data_AF-A0A851M5F0-F1
#
_entry.id   AF-A0A851M5F0-F1
#
_cell.length_a   1.000
_cell.length_b   1.000
_cell.length_c   1.000
_cell.angle_alpha   90.00
_cell.angle_beta   90.00
_cell.angle_gamma   90.00
#
_symmetry.space_group_name_H-M   'P 1'
#
loop_
_entity.id
_entity.type
_entity.pdbx_description
1 polymer ?
#
loop_
_entity_poly.entity_id
_entity_poly.type
_entity_poly.pdbx_seq_one_letter_code
_entity_poly.pdbx_strand_id
1 'polypeptide(L)'
;LCPLLQIPILHRASAMSRRPLLLYASPWTSPAWMKTSESFVGKGTLKGQAGDKYHKTWANYFIKFLDEYAKHNVTFWAVTAQNEPLAALLAPPQFPTIVFNAAQQREFVVRDLGPALSRSAHRTRLIVLDDQRIHLLHWAKVVK
;
A
#
# COMPACT_ATOMS: atom_id res chain seq x y z
N LEU A 1 -13.82 2.55 1.38
CA LEU A 1 -14.65 2.94 0.20
C LEU A 1 -14.94 1.68 -0.60
N CYS A 2 -16.19 1.46 -0.98
CA CYS A 2 -16.61 0.22 -1.64
C CYS A 2 -16.11 0.18 -3.10
N PRO A 3 -15.38 -0.86 -3.54
CA PRO A 3 -14.90 -0.99 -4.92
C PRO A 3 -16.00 -0.85 -5.97
N LEU A 4 -17.23 -1.26 -5.61
CA LEU A 4 -18.42 -1.18 -6.46
C LEU A 4 -18.76 0.24 -6.92
N LEU A 5 -18.40 1.26 -6.15
CA LEU A 5 -18.62 2.65 -6.54
C LEU A 5 -17.46 3.21 -7.38
N GLN A 6 -16.23 2.77 -7.10
CA GLN A 6 -15.03 3.34 -7.73
C GLN A 6 -14.83 2.85 -9.17
N ILE A 7 -15.04 1.56 -9.44
CA ILE A 7 -14.80 0.97 -10.77
C ILE A 7 -15.63 1.66 -11.88
N PRO A 8 -16.95 1.89 -11.73
CA PRO A 8 -17.73 2.60 -12.76
C PRO A 8 -17.28 4.05 -12.97
N ILE A 9 -16.72 4.70 -11.95
CA ILE A 9 -16.18 6.06 -12.07
C ILE A 9 -14.87 6.04 -12.85
N LEU A 10 -13.99 5.06 -12.59
CA LEU A 10 -12.73 4.90 -13.31
C LEU A 10 -12.96 4.62 -14.81
N HIS A 11 -13.93 3.77 -15.15
CA HIS A 11 -14.29 3.54 -16.54
C HIS A 11 -14.79 4.81 -17.24
N ARG A 12 -15.66 5.58 -16.57
CA ARG A 12 -16.15 6.86 -17.11
C ARG A 12 -15.01 7.87 -17.31
N ALA A 13 -14.13 8.02 -16.31
CA ALA A 13 -12.96 8.89 -16.42
C ALA A 13 -12.04 8.47 -17.57
N SER A 14 -11.79 7.17 -17.74
CA SER A 14 -10.98 6.65 -18.85
C SER A 14 -11.63 6.89 -20.21
N ALA A 15 -12.95 6.72 -20.33
CA ALA A 15 -13.68 6.94 -21.59
C ALA A 15 -13.69 8.43 -22.02
N MET A 16 -13.66 9.34 -21.04
CA MET A 16 -13.64 10.79 -21.29
C MET A 16 -12.23 11.34 -21.56
N SER A 17 -11.18 10.60 -21.20
CA SER A 17 -9.81 11.07 -21.33
C SER A 17 -9.28 10.90 -22.75
N ARG A 18 -8.63 11.94 -23.28
CA ARG A 18 -7.90 11.87 -24.56
C ARG A 18 -6.53 11.20 -24.44
N ARG A 19 -6.04 10.99 -23.21
CA ARG A 19 -4.73 10.37 -22.93
C ARG A 19 -4.92 9.15 -22.03
N PRO A 20 -4.07 8.12 -22.14
CA PRO A 20 -4.09 7.01 -21.20
C PRO A 20 -3.95 7.51 -19.75
N LEU A 21 -4.86 7.09 -18.87
CA LEU A 21 -4.79 7.41 -17.45
C LEU A 21 -3.89 6.41 -16.73
N LEU A 22 -2.92 6.92 -15.96
CA LEU A 22 -2.08 6.10 -15.11
C LEU A 22 -2.67 6.08 -13.71
N LEU A 23 -3.12 4.91 -13.27
CA LEU A 23 -3.68 4.72 -11.94
C LEU A 23 -2.59 4.31 -10.95
N TYR A 24 -2.65 4.83 -9.73
CA TYR A 24 -1.92 4.26 -8.61
C TYR A 24 -2.83 4.05 -7.40
N ALA A 25 -2.48 3.08 -6.55
CA ALA A 25 -3.22 2.79 -5.33
C ALA A 25 -2.32 2.89 -4.10
N SER A 26 -2.89 3.31 -2.97
CA SER A 26 -2.21 3.45 -1.69
C SER A 26 -3.12 2.93 -0.57
N PRO A 27 -2.68 1.95 0.24
CA PRO A 27 -3.48 1.46 1.35
C PRO A 27 -3.32 2.35 2.59
N TRP A 28 -4.43 2.58 3.29
CA TRP A 28 -4.40 3.29 4.58
C TRP A 28 -4.16 2.36 5.78
N THR A 29 -4.72 1.16 5.77
CA THR A 29 -4.65 0.23 6.90
C THR A 29 -4.73 -1.21 6.43
N SER A 30 -4.11 -2.13 7.17
CA SER A 30 -4.31 -3.57 7.00
C SER A 30 -5.55 -4.05 7.75
N PRO A 31 -6.04 -5.28 7.51
CA PRO A 31 -7.01 -5.93 8.39
C PRO A 31 -6.61 -5.86 9.86
N ALA A 32 -7.56 -5.56 10.73
CA ALA A 32 -7.32 -5.32 12.15
C ALA A 32 -6.55 -6.46 12.85
N TRP A 33 -6.88 -7.72 12.53
CA TRP A 33 -6.25 -8.90 13.13
C TRP A 33 -4.74 -9.03 12.81
N MET A 34 -4.26 -8.34 11.79
CA MET A 34 -2.84 -8.29 11.42
C MET A 34 -2.06 -7.21 12.18
N LYS A 35 -2.74 -6.31 12.89
CA LYS A 35 -2.12 -5.16 13.56
C LYS A 35 -1.90 -5.41 15.03
N THR A 36 -0.82 -4.85 15.59
CA THR A 36 -0.52 -4.92 17.03
C THR A 36 -1.62 -4.28 17.90
N SER A 37 -2.36 -3.31 17.36
CA SER A 37 -3.47 -2.64 18.04
C SER A 37 -4.82 -3.34 17.91
N GLU A 38 -4.93 -4.37 17.06
CA GLU A 38 -6.19 -5.04 16.71
C GLU A 38 -7.32 -4.08 16.26
N SER A 39 -6.94 -2.90 15.76
CA SER A 39 -7.85 -1.83 15.36
C SER A 39 -7.47 -1.24 14.02
N PHE A 40 -8.46 -0.80 13.23
CA PHE A 40 -8.22 -0.11 11.97
C PHE A 40 -7.61 1.29 12.18
N VAL A 41 -7.96 1.95 13.28
CA VAL A 41 -7.57 3.33 13.61
C VAL A 41 -6.49 3.38 14.69
N GLY A 42 -5.85 4.53 14.84
CA GLY A 42 -4.84 4.77 15.86
C GLY A 42 -3.51 4.06 15.60
N LYS A 43 -2.59 4.17 16.56
CA LYS A 43 -1.21 3.68 16.45
C LYS A 43 -1.17 2.15 16.46
N GLY A 44 -0.61 1.56 15.40
CA GLY A 44 -0.36 0.13 15.31
C GLY A 44 0.52 -0.21 14.11
N THR A 45 1.34 -1.24 14.23
CA THR A 45 2.17 -1.80 13.16
C THR A 45 1.63 -3.16 12.76
N LEU A 46 2.13 -3.75 11.67
CA LEU A 46 1.94 -5.19 11.45
C LEU A 46 2.50 -5.98 12.64
N LYS A 47 1.84 -7.08 12.99
CA LYS A 47 2.37 -8.07 13.94
C LYS A 47 3.62 -8.74 13.34
N GLY A 48 4.57 -9.07 14.21
CA GLY A 48 5.79 -9.77 13.86
C GLY A 48 6.77 -8.94 13.01
N GLN A 49 7.38 -9.54 12.00
CA GLN A 49 8.49 -8.94 11.23
C GLN A 49 8.51 -9.37 9.77
N ALA A 50 9.13 -8.56 8.91
CA ALA A 50 9.25 -8.84 7.48
C ALA A 50 9.82 -10.24 7.20
N GLY A 51 9.20 -10.95 6.26
CA GLY A 51 9.42 -12.37 5.95
C GLY A 51 8.51 -13.35 6.70
N ASP A 52 7.73 -12.89 7.69
CA ASP A 52 6.81 -13.74 8.45
C ASP A 52 5.43 -13.91 7.77
N LYS A 53 4.53 -14.62 8.45
CA LYS A 53 3.18 -14.87 7.94
C LYS A 53 2.33 -13.60 7.80
N TYR A 54 2.50 -12.60 8.66
CA TYR A 54 1.69 -11.38 8.63
C TYR A 54 2.13 -10.49 7.47
N HIS A 55 3.44 -10.30 7.29
CA HIS A 55 3.99 -9.47 6.22
C HIS A 55 3.78 -10.12 4.85
N LYS A 56 3.98 -11.44 4.72
CA LYS A 56 3.63 -12.17 3.49
C LYS A 56 2.15 -12.10 3.17
N THR A 57 1.28 -12.21 4.18
CA THR A 57 -0.17 -12.05 3.97
C THR A 57 -0.50 -10.64 3.51
N TRP A 58 0.17 -9.62 4.06
CA TRP A 58 -0.05 -8.24 3.64
C TRP A 58 0.40 -8.01 2.20
N ALA A 59 1.57 -8.51 1.82
CA ALA A 59 2.04 -8.47 0.43
C ALA A 59 1.06 -9.19 -0.53
N ASN A 60 0.55 -10.36 -0.14
CA ASN A 60 -0.46 -11.08 -0.94
C ASN A 60 -1.78 -10.32 -1.04
N TYR A 61 -2.13 -9.49 -0.05
CA TYR A 61 -3.32 -8.63 -0.11
C TYR A 61 -3.21 -7.61 -1.25
N PHE A 62 -2.02 -7.03 -1.50
CA PHE A 62 -1.79 -6.16 -2.67
C PHE A 62 -2.03 -6.91 -3.97
N ILE A 63 -1.52 -8.14 -4.08
CA ILE A 63 -1.70 -8.95 -5.30
C ILE A 63 -3.18 -9.25 -5.53
N LYS A 64 -3.90 -9.66 -4.48
CA LYS A 64 -5.36 -9.87 -4.56
C LYS A 64 -6.11 -8.60 -4.96
N PHE A 65 -5.72 -7.43 -4.42
CA PHE A 65 -6.31 -6.15 -4.83
C PHE A 65 -6.12 -5.91 -6.34
N LEU A 66 -4.91 -6.11 -6.85
CA LEU A 66 -4.60 -5.95 -8.28
C LEU A 66 -5.36 -6.99 -9.14
N ASP A 67 -5.42 -8.25 -8.70
CA ASP A 67 -6.16 -9.32 -9.37
C ASP A 67 -7.65 -8.99 -9.48
N GLU A 68 -8.28 -8.55 -8.38
CA GLU A 68 -9.70 -8.20 -8.39
C GLU A 68 -10.00 -7.03 -9.31
N TYR A 69 -9.17 -5.97 -9.31
CA TYR A 69 -9.37 -4.85 -10.24
C TYR A 69 -9.11 -5.24 -11.70
N ALA A 70 -8.14 -6.15 -11.95
CA ALA A 70 -7.85 -6.65 -13.29
C ALA A 70 -9.03 -7.42 -13.90
N LYS A 71 -9.83 -8.14 -13.08
CA LYS A 71 -11.09 -8.79 -13.55
C LYS A 71 -12.10 -7.78 -14.11
N HIS A 72 -11.99 -6.52 -13.72
CA HIS A 72 -12.81 -5.42 -14.21
C HIS A 72 -12.08 -4.57 -15.27
N ASN A 73 -11.01 -5.06 -15.89
CA ASN A 73 -10.21 -4.33 -16.87
C ASN A 73 -9.62 -3.01 -16.33
N VAL A 74 -9.35 -2.95 -15.02
CA VAL A 74 -8.67 -1.81 -14.39
C VAL A 74 -7.28 -2.26 -13.96
N THR A 75 -6.26 -1.60 -14.48
CA THR A 75 -4.84 -1.90 -14.17
C THR A 75 -4.16 -0.70 -13.51
N PHE A 76 -3.21 -0.97 -12.63
CA PHE A 76 -2.48 0.05 -11.89
C PHE A 76 -1.05 0.17 -12.39
N TRP A 77 -0.68 1.40 -12.76
CA TRP A 77 0.68 1.77 -13.11
C TRP A 77 1.61 1.65 -11.90
N ALA A 78 1.13 2.02 -10.71
CA ALA A 78 1.91 1.90 -9.48
C ALA A 78 1.06 1.57 -8.25
N VAL A 79 1.71 1.10 -7.20
CA VAL A 79 1.19 1.10 -5.83
C VAL A 79 2.20 1.76 -4.92
N THR A 80 1.73 2.35 -3.83
CA THR A 80 2.63 2.80 -2.76
C THR A 80 2.72 1.74 -1.67
N ALA A 81 3.85 1.66 -0.97
CA ALA A 81 4.06 0.66 0.07
C ALA A 81 3.09 0.82 1.26
N GLN A 82 2.72 2.07 1.57
CA GLN A 82 1.80 2.45 2.63
C GLN A 82 1.50 3.95 2.52
N ASN A 83 0.24 4.36 2.65
CA ASN A 83 -0.12 5.77 2.81
C ASN A 83 0.37 6.30 4.16
N GLU A 84 1.10 7.42 4.17
CA GLU A 84 1.54 8.15 5.36
C GLU A 84 1.99 7.22 6.51
N PRO A 85 3.05 6.42 6.31
CA PRO A 85 3.53 5.44 7.28
C PRO A 85 3.94 6.05 8.64
N LEU A 86 4.13 7.37 8.72
CA LEU A 86 4.41 8.09 9.96
C LEU A 86 3.20 8.80 10.57
N ALA A 87 2.01 8.75 9.95
CA ALA A 87 0.81 9.49 10.40
C ALA A 87 0.45 9.25 11.88
N ALA A 88 0.63 8.02 12.37
CA ALA A 88 0.30 7.65 13.75
C ALA A 88 1.52 7.60 14.69
N LEU A 89 2.65 8.20 14.29
CA LEU A 89 3.86 8.21 15.10
C LEU A 89 3.72 9.14 16.32
N LEU A 90 3.20 10.35 16.10
CA LEU A 90 3.15 11.43 17.09
C LEU A 90 1.88 11.42 17.96
N ALA A 91 0.72 11.11 17.37
CA ALA A 91 -0.54 10.98 18.07
C ALA A 91 -1.36 9.84 17.45
N PRO A 92 -2.24 9.16 18.20
CA PRO A 92 -3.13 8.15 17.64
C PRO A 92 -4.26 8.84 16.85
N PRO A 93 -4.23 8.82 15.51
CA PRO A 93 -5.28 9.47 14.73
C PRO A 93 -6.58 8.67 14.82
N GLN A 94 -7.71 9.36 14.68
CA GLN A 94 -9.03 8.74 14.56
C GLN A 94 -9.35 8.27 13.14
N PHE A 95 -8.35 8.13 12.28
CA PHE A 95 -8.47 7.62 10.91
C PHE A 95 -7.62 6.36 10.69
N PRO A 96 -7.89 5.57 9.64
CA PRO A 96 -7.19 4.32 9.40
C PRO A 96 -5.71 4.56 9.12
N THR A 97 -4.83 3.86 9.83
CA THR A 97 -3.38 3.97 9.64
C THR A 97 -2.69 2.64 9.86
N ILE A 98 -1.47 2.50 9.35
CA ILE A 98 -0.53 1.48 9.82
C ILE A 98 0.89 2.02 9.76
N VAL A 99 1.60 1.90 10.87
CA VAL A 99 2.91 2.52 11.05
C VAL A 99 4.00 1.66 10.43
N PHE A 100 4.86 2.30 9.65
CA PHE A 100 6.17 1.77 9.25
C PHE A 100 7.22 2.84 9.47
N ASN A 101 8.33 2.52 10.13
CA ASN A 101 9.53 3.34 9.99
C ASN A 101 10.27 3.00 8.68
N ALA A 102 11.27 3.80 8.30
CA ALA A 102 11.98 3.62 7.04
C ALA A 102 12.64 2.22 6.92
N ALA A 103 13.21 1.69 8.01
CA ALA A 103 13.84 0.37 8.02
C ALA A 103 12.80 -0.75 7.89
N GLN A 104 11.67 -0.65 8.58
CA GLN A 104 10.55 -1.58 8.46
C GLN A 104 9.98 -1.58 7.04
N GLN A 105 9.82 -0.40 6.42
CA GLN A 105 9.38 -0.30 5.04
C GLN A 105 10.38 -0.96 4.09
N ARG A 106 11.70 -0.72 4.26
CA ARG A 106 12.73 -1.41 3.47
C ARG A 106 12.60 -2.93 3.58
N GLU A 107 12.57 -3.46 4.81
CA GLU A 107 12.53 -4.91 5.02
C GLU A 107 11.25 -5.53 4.43
N PHE A 108 10.09 -4.89 4.60
CA PHE A 108 8.84 -5.34 3.99
C PHE A 108 8.91 -5.34 2.46
N VAL A 109 9.50 -4.30 1.86
CA VAL A 109 9.67 -4.21 0.41
C VAL A 109 10.61 -5.30 -0.10
N VAL A 110 11.77 -5.49 0.54
CA VAL A 110 12.79 -6.46 0.10
C VAL A 110 12.34 -7.90 0.29
N ARG A 111 11.70 -8.22 1.42
CA ARG A 111 11.40 -9.60 1.81
C ARG A 111 10.03 -10.09 1.36
N ASP A 112 9.05 -9.20 1.23
CA ASP A 112 7.65 -9.57 1.04
C ASP A 112 7.03 -8.92 -0.20
N LEU A 113 6.84 -7.60 -0.20
CA LEU A 113 6.05 -6.90 -1.22
C LEU A 113 6.72 -6.89 -2.60
N GLY A 114 8.02 -6.59 -2.66
CA GLY A 114 8.79 -6.59 -3.91
C GLY A 114 8.79 -7.97 -4.59
N PRO A 115 9.17 -9.06 -3.88
CA PRO A 115 9.08 -10.42 -4.43
C PRO A 115 7.65 -10.84 -4.81
N ALA A 116 6.62 -10.43 -4.05
CA ALA A 116 5.23 -10.73 -4.40
C ALA A 116 4.81 -10.05 -5.71
N LEU A 117 5.11 -8.75 -5.86
CA LEU A 117 4.83 -8.00 -7.08
C LEU A 117 5.59 -8.59 -8.28
N SER A 118 6.88 -8.90 -8.12
CA SER A 118 7.71 -9.45 -9.19
C SER A 118 7.26 -10.83 -9.69
N ARG A 119 6.64 -11.64 -8.82
CA ARG A 119 6.08 -12.96 -9.21
C ARG A 119 4.66 -12.87 -9.76
N SER A 120 3.98 -11.74 -9.54
CA SER A 120 2.63 -11.54 -10.05
C SER A 120 2.63 -11.23 -11.55
N ALA A 121 1.48 -11.40 -12.21
CA ALA A 121 1.32 -11.01 -13.61
C ALA A 121 1.27 -9.47 -13.81
N HIS A 122 1.19 -8.71 -12.71
CA HIS A 122 1.03 -7.26 -12.75
C HIS A 122 2.38 -6.56 -12.94
N ARG A 123 2.49 -5.74 -13.99
CA ARG A 123 3.68 -4.89 -14.25
C ARG A 123 3.63 -3.57 -13.46
N THR A 124 3.20 -3.65 -12.22
CA THR A 124 2.93 -2.49 -11.37
C THR A 124 4.22 -2.02 -10.68
N ARG A 125 4.48 -0.72 -10.72
CA ARG A 125 5.62 -0.09 -10.05
C ARG A 125 5.35 0.06 -8.55
N LEU A 126 6.41 0.06 -7.76
CA LEU A 126 6.32 0.32 -6.32
C LEU A 126 6.89 1.71 -6.01
N ILE A 127 6.11 2.51 -5.27
CA ILE A 127 6.51 3.81 -4.74
C ILE A 127 6.68 3.66 -3.22
N VAL A 128 7.80 4.18 -2.69
CA VAL A 128 8.12 4.15 -1.25
C VAL A 128 7.88 5.54 -0.63
N LEU A 129 7.97 5.63 0.70
CA LEU A 129 7.62 6.81 1.51
C LEU A 129 6.12 7.12 1.50
N ASP A 130 5.58 7.70 0.43
CA ASP A 130 4.18 8.19 0.33
C ASP A 130 3.72 9.00 1.56
N ASP A 131 4.60 9.92 1.98
CA ASP A 131 4.48 10.75 3.17
C ASP A 131 5.11 12.13 2.91
N GLN A 132 5.11 12.98 3.94
CA GLN A 132 5.62 14.34 3.91
C GLN A 132 7.09 14.42 3.46
N ARG A 133 7.36 15.37 2.55
CA ARG A 133 8.68 15.69 1.98
C ARG A 133 9.81 15.81 3.01
N ILE A 134 9.52 16.23 4.24
CA ILE A 134 10.53 16.43 5.30
C ILE A 134 11.29 15.14 5.63
N HIS A 135 10.70 13.97 5.37
CA HIS A 135 11.30 12.67 5.63
C HIS A 135 12.14 12.14 4.44
N LEU A 136 12.06 12.78 3.27
CA LEU A 136 12.59 12.26 2.01
C LEU A 136 14.07 11.88 2.08
N LEU A 137 14.93 12.77 2.59
CA LEU A 137 16.38 12.53 2.61
C LEU A 137 16.75 11.33 3.50
N HIS A 138 16.07 11.17 4.63
CA HIS A 138 16.29 10.02 5.50
C HIS A 138 15.74 8.75 4.87
N TRP A 139 14.50 8.80 4.38
CA TRP A 139 13.81 7.65 3.82
C TRP A 139 14.52 7.08 2.59
N ALA A 140 14.93 7.95 1.66
CA ALA A 140 15.66 7.56 0.46
C ALA A 140 17.04 6.97 0.77
N LYS A 141 17.69 7.37 1.87
CA LYS A 141 18.96 6.76 2.32
C LYS A 141 18.75 5.36 2.91
N VAL A 142 17.66 5.16 3.64
CA VAL A 142 17.40 3.89 4.34
C VAL A 142 16.82 2.84 3.40
N VAL A 143 15.90 3.21 2.52
CA VAL A 143 15.15 2.29 1.66
C VAL A 143 15.88 1.91 0.37
N LYS A 144 17.01 2.57 0.07
CA LYS A 144 17.83 2.29 -1.11
C LYS A 144 18.32 0.85 -1.18
#